data_AF-A0A7V9KZ07-F1
#
_entry.id   AF-A0A7V9KZ07-F1
#
_cell.length_a   1.000
_cell.length_b   1.000
_cell.length_c   1.000
_cell.angle_alpha   90.00
_cell.angle_beta   90.00
_cell.angle_gamma   90.00
#
_symmetry.space_group_name_H-M   'P 1'
#
loop_
_entity.id
_entity.type
_entity.pdbx_description
1 polymer ?
#
loop_
_entity_poly.entity_id
_entity_poly.type
_entity_poly.pdbx_seq_one_letter_code
_entity_poly.pdbx_strand_id
1 'polypeptide(L)' 'MRHRWGTSTVAIEDEGDRIVLRPVPDDPIAALRGIFADDNPTSGATAVRAARDEDIEIEEEKWKRTGRA' A
#
# COMPACT_ATOMS: atom_id res chain seq x y z
N MET A 1 10.05 24.19 24.51
CA MET A 1 8.82 23.82 23.78
C MET A 1 8.72 22.29 23.78
N ARG A 2 7.70 21.69 24.40
CA ARG A 2 7.57 20.22 24.43
C ARG A 2 6.92 19.76 23.13
N HIS A 3 7.69 19.11 22.25
CA HIS A 3 7.15 18.44 21.07
C HIS A 3 6.41 17.18 21.51
N ARG A 4 5.11 17.33 21.81
CA ARG A 4 4.29 16.22 22.31
C ARG A 4 4.05 15.13 21.25
N TRP A 5 4.16 15.47 19.97
CA TRP A 5 3.72 14.61 18.87
C TRP A 5 4.82 14.21 17.88
N GLY A 6 6.02 14.78 17.98
CA GLY A 6 7.14 14.40 17.10
C GLY A 6 6.92 14.64 15.60
N THR A 7 5.86 15.37 15.23
CA THR A 7 5.56 15.82 13.86
C THR A 7 5.13 17.29 13.90
N SER A 8 5.31 18.01 12.79
CA SER A 8 4.76 19.35 12.58
C SER A 8 3.30 19.37 12.11
N THR A 9 2.74 18.21 11.75
CA THR A 9 1.46 18.11 11.05
C THR A 9 0.45 17.32 11.86
N VAL A 10 -0.79 17.80 11.93
CA VAL A 10 -1.89 17.16 12.64
C VAL A 10 -3.16 17.14 11.80
N ALA A 11 -3.88 16.04 11.84
CA ALA A 11 -5.23 15.92 11.31
C ALA A 11 -6.22 16.40 12.38
N ILE A 12 -7.22 17.16 11.94
CA ILE A 12 -8.31 17.66 12.77
C ILE A 12 -9.60 17.04 12.23
N GLU A 13 -10.31 16.32 13.07
CA GLU A 13 -11.65 15.80 12.79
C GLU A 13 -12.64 16.42 13.77
N ASP A 14 -13.72 16.96 13.22
CA ASP A 14 -14.86 17.49 13.97
C ASP A 14 -15.94 16.43 14.01
N GLU A 15 -16.28 15.97 15.22
CA GLU A 15 -17.34 14.98 15.46
C GLU A 15 -18.60 15.63 16.09
N GLY A 16 -18.66 16.97 16.13
CA GLY A 16 -19.80 17.76 16.60
C GLY A 16 -19.79 18.02 18.11
N ASP A 17 -19.60 16.99 18.94
CA ASP A 17 -19.48 17.13 20.41
C ASP A 17 -18.02 17.16 20.88
N ARG A 18 -17.08 16.81 19.98
CA ARG A 18 -15.64 16.81 20.24
C ARG A 18 -14.84 17.05 18.97
N ILE A 19 -13.60 17.49 19.19
CA ILE A 19 -12.58 17.58 18.15
C ILE A 19 -11.50 16.54 18.44
N VAL A 20 -11.19 15.73 17.43
CA VAL A 20 -10.12 14.72 17.49
C VAL A 20 -8.90 15.26 16.77
N LEU A 21 -7.78 15.34 17.50
CA LEU A 21 -6.47 15.72 16.96
C LEU A 21 -5.57 14.50 16.86
N ARG A 22 -5.12 14.16 15.66
CA ARG A 22 -4.23 13.01 15.40
C ARG A 22 -2.91 13.48 14.77
N PRO A 23 -1.75 13.06 15.27
CA PRO A 23 -0.48 13.34 14.60
C PRO A 23 -0.47 12.65 13.24
N VAL A 24 -0.02 13.37 12.22
CA VAL A 24 0.20 12.81 10.87
C VAL A 24 1.70 12.54 10.72
N PRO A 25 2.12 11.31 10.38
CA PRO A 25 3.53 11.05 10.14
C PRO A 25 4.09 11.96 9.03
N ASP A 26 5.31 12.47 9.21
CA ASP A 26 5.95 13.33 8.20
C ASP A 26 6.19 12.58 6.87
N ASP A 27 6.32 11.25 6.91
CA ASP A 27 6.27 10.35 5.76
C ASP A 27 5.16 9.30 5.94
N PRO A 28 3.93 9.59 5.44
CA PRO A 28 2.79 8.67 5.56
C PRO A 28 3.01 7.34 4.82
N ILE A 29 3.77 7.34 3.72
CA ILE A 29 4.01 6.12 2.94
C ILE A 29 4.95 5.21 3.72
N ALA A 30 6.06 5.73 4.23
CA ALA A 30 6.99 4.94 5.04
C ALA A 30 6.31 4.42 6.31
N ALA A 31 5.46 5.22 6.95
CA ALA A 31 4.72 4.81 8.15
C ALA A 31 3.74 3.64 7.91
N LEU A 32 3.22 3.48 6.69
CA LEU A 32 2.29 2.41 6.31
C LEU A 32 2.98 1.20 5.67
N ARG A 33 4.26 1.29 5.31
CA ARG A 33 4.98 0.15 4.72
C ARG A 33 5.03 -1.02 5.70
N GLY A 34 4.56 -2.18 5.26
CA GLY A 34 4.57 -3.41 6.06
C GLY A 34 3.41 -3.54 7.05
N ILE A 35 2.45 -2.61 7.08
CA ILE A 35 1.29 -2.68 7.99
C ILE A 35 0.43 -3.95 7.76
N PHE A 36 0.48 -4.53 6.57
CA PHE A 36 -0.21 -5.78 6.21
C PHE A 36 0.71 -7.01 6.19
N ALA A 37 1.91 -6.92 6.74
CA ALA A 37 2.86 -8.04 6.71
C ALA A 37 2.33 -9.29 7.42
N ASP A 38 1.50 -9.11 8.46
CA ASP A 38 0.91 -10.21 9.23
C ASP A 38 -0.43 -10.70 8.64
N ASP A 39 -1.10 -9.87 7.83
CA ASP A 39 -2.42 -10.16 7.25
C ASP A 39 -2.34 -10.86 5.89
N ASN A 40 -1.14 -10.93 5.29
CA ASN A 40 -0.94 -11.55 3.99
C ASN A 40 0.20 -12.58 4.05
N PRO A 41 -0.05 -13.87 3.76
CA PRO A 41 1.00 -14.89 3.72
C PRO A 41 2.06 -14.61 2.63
N THR A 42 1.76 -13.71 1.69
CA THR A 42 2.60 -13.40 0.54
C THR A 42 3.05 -11.94 0.59
N SER A 43 4.37 -11.70 0.49
CA SER A 43 4.90 -10.35 0.40
C SER A 43 4.38 -9.64 -0.87
N GLY A 44 4.24 -8.31 -0.82
CA GLY A 44 3.81 -7.52 -1.99
C GLY A 44 4.71 -7.74 -3.21
N ALA A 45 6.03 -7.92 -3.01
CA ALA A 45 6.95 -8.21 -4.11
C ALA A 45 6.67 -9.58 -4.75
N THR A 46 6.31 -10.58 -3.95
CA THR A 46 5.93 -11.91 -4.45
C THR A 46 4.61 -11.85 -5.21
N ALA A 47 3.61 -11.13 -4.70
CA ALA A 47 2.32 -10.96 -5.38
C ALA A 47 2.49 -10.26 -6.75
N VAL A 48 3.33 -9.23 -6.82
CA VAL A 48 3.63 -8.53 -8.08
C VAL A 48 4.31 -9.44 -9.10
N ARG A 49 5.21 -10.33 -8.65
CA ARG A 49 5.84 -11.31 -9.56
C ARG A 49 4.82 -12.30 -10.09
N ALA A 50 3.99 -12.88 -9.22
CA ALA A 50 2.96 -13.83 -9.62
C ALA A 50 2.00 -13.24 -10.67
N ALA A 51 1.54 -12.00 -10.47
CA ALA A 51 0.69 -11.32 -11.46
C ALA A 51 1.39 -11.13 -12.82
N ARG A 52 2.70 -10.84 -12.83
CA ARG A 52 3.47 -10.72 -14.08
C ARG A 52 3.64 -12.06 -14.78
N ASP A 53 3.88 -13.12 -14.03
CA ASP A 53 4.04 -14.46 -14.60
C ASP A 53 2.71 -14.91 -15.23
N GLU A 54 1.57 -14.64 -14.57
CA GLU A 54 0.23 -14.86 -15.12
C GLU A 54 -0.01 -14.06 -16.42
N ASP A 55 0.37 -12.78 -16.46
CA ASP A 55 0.25 -11.95 -17.66
C ASP A 55 1.07 -12.53 -18.84
N ILE A 56 2.28 -13.02 -18.57
CA ILE A 56 3.16 -13.64 -19.57
C ILE A 56 2.51 -14.91 -20.12
N GLU A 57 2.00 -15.79 -19.24
CA GLU A 57 1.33 -17.03 -19.66
C GLU A 57 0.12 -16.74 -20.56
N ILE A 58 -0.72 -15.77 -20.17
CA ILE A 58 -1.88 -15.34 -20.95
C ILE A 58 -1.45 -14.81 -22.32
N GLU A 59 -0.39 -14.01 -22.36
CA GLU A 59 0.14 -13.46 -23.60
C GLU A 59 0.71 -14.56 -24.50
N GLU A 60 1.49 -15.51 -23.97
CA GLU A 60 2.01 -16.65 -24.73
C GLU A 60 0.88 -17.50 -25.33
N GLU A 61 -0.16 -17.80 -24.56
CA GLU A 61 -1.32 -18.54 -25.05
C GLU A 61 -2.07 -17.79 -26.16
N LYS A 62 -2.16 -16.46 -26.05
CA LYS A 62 -2.71 -15.61 -27.11
C LYS A 62 -1.84 -15.67 -28.36
N TRP A 63 -0.52 -15.61 -28.24
CA TRP A 63 0.40 -15.70 -29.40
C TRP A 63 0.32 -17.06 -30.09
N LYS A 64 0.26 -18.16 -29.33
CA LYS A 64 0.04 -19.53 -29.85
C LYS A 64 -1.28 -19.63 -30.61
N ARG A 65 -2.37 -19.11 -30.04
CA ARG A 65 -3.71 -19.11 -30.69
C ARG A 65 -3.75 -18.30 -31.98
N THR A 66 -2.97 -17.23 -32.09
CA THR A 66 -2.97 -16.34 -33.25
C THR A 66 -2.06 -16.85 -34.39
N GLY A 67 -1.36 -17.99 -34.19
CA GLY A 67 -0.59 -18.66 -35.23
C GLY A 67 0.67 -17.91 -35.68
N ARG A 68 1.23 -17.07 -34.83
CA ARG A 68 2.46 -16.29 -35.11
C ARG A 68 3.70 -16.82 -34.36
N ALA A 69 3.67 -18.09 -33.95
CA ALA A 69 4.82 -18.76 -33.33
C ALA A 69 5.89 -19.12 -34.36
#